data_AF-A0A4U5P6A6-F1
#
_entry.id   AF-A0A4U5P6A6-F1
#
_cell.length_a   1.000
_cell.length_b   1.000
_cell.length_c   1.000
_cell.angle_alpha   90.00
_cell.angle_beta   90.00
_cell.angle_gamma   90.00
#
_symmetry.space_group_name_H-M   'P 1'
#
loop_
_entity.id
_entity.type
_entity.pdbx_description
1 polymer ?
#
loop_
_entity_poly.entity_id
_entity_poly.type
_entity_poly.pdbx_seq_one_letter_code
_entity_poly.pdbx_strand_id
1 'polypeptide(L)'
;MHVKILCILPNLQNRRNATTRDVGSLKYIAKLDVELTTEERNLLRIGCKNVMGARRESWRTLSSIEERERAKGNEGDAKRIEEYRRKVESELTSICNDIIQLIDDHLLPSTSLCESCVFYHRMKGDYFQVSSRTQRLASRWRRLLQRR
;
A
#
# COMPACT_ATOMS: atom_id res chain seq x y z
N MET A 1 6.69 -15.30 26.82
CA MET A 1 5.85 -15.33 25.61
C MET A 1 6.10 -14.11 24.69
N HIS A 2 7.35 -13.65 24.54
CA HIS A 2 7.66 -12.33 23.95
C HIS A 2 8.48 -12.39 22.64
N VAL A 3 8.38 -13.49 21.88
CA VAL A 3 9.33 -13.77 20.76
C VAL A 3 8.67 -14.33 19.49
N LYS A 4 7.34 -14.42 19.38
CA LYS A 4 6.70 -15.10 18.23
C LYS A 4 7.00 -14.42 16.88
N ILE A 5 7.17 -13.09 16.83
CA ILE A 5 7.52 -12.38 15.59
C ILE A 5 9.03 -12.22 15.39
N LEU A 6 9.82 -12.25 16.46
CA LEU A 6 11.29 -12.20 16.39
C LEU A 6 11.90 -13.46 15.74
N CYS A 7 11.28 -14.64 15.87
CA CYS A 7 11.75 -15.86 15.21
C CYS A 7 11.49 -15.92 13.70
N ILE A 8 10.58 -15.09 13.16
CA ILE A 8 10.27 -15.06 11.72
C ILE A 8 11.18 -14.07 10.96
N LEU A 9 11.92 -13.21 11.67
CA LEU A 9 12.70 -12.12 11.07
C LEU A 9 14.13 -12.09 11.60
N PRO A 10 15.07 -12.88 11.01
CA PRO A 10 16.47 -12.87 11.42
C PRO A 10 17.24 -11.56 11.12
N ASN A 11 16.60 -10.52 10.57
CA ASN A 11 17.33 -9.41 9.95
C ASN A 11 16.71 -8.00 10.13
N LEU A 12 16.06 -7.72 11.25
CA LEU A 12 15.54 -6.36 11.52
C LEU A 12 16.40 -5.48 12.45
N GLN A 13 17.44 -6.00 13.11
CA GLN A 13 18.38 -5.14 13.85
C GLN A 13 19.45 -4.50 12.96
N ASN A 14 19.62 -4.99 11.72
CA ASN A 14 20.63 -4.46 10.80
C ASN A 14 20.03 -4.15 9.43
N ARG A 15 19.28 -3.04 9.34
CA ARG A 15 19.13 -2.17 8.14
C ARG A 15 17.99 -1.17 8.37
N ARG A 16 18.34 0.11 8.55
CA ARG A 16 17.43 1.28 8.41
C ARG A 16 16.88 1.46 6.97
N ASN A 17 16.96 0.43 6.14
CA ASN A 17 16.86 0.45 4.69
C ASN A 17 16.48 -0.93 4.08
N ALA A 18 16.05 -1.90 4.89
CA ALA A 18 15.43 -3.12 4.38
C ALA A 18 13.98 -2.79 4.01
N THR A 19 13.80 -2.39 2.76
CA THR A 19 12.49 -2.22 2.14
C THR A 19 11.71 -3.51 2.28
N THR A 20 10.71 -3.50 3.17
CA THR A 20 9.59 -4.45 3.17
C THR A 20 8.84 -4.27 1.86
N ARG A 21 9.39 -4.85 0.80
CA ARG A 21 8.92 -4.72 -0.58
C ARG A 21 7.79 -5.70 -0.86
N ASP A 22 7.57 -6.67 0.03
CA ASP A 22 6.62 -7.76 -0.15
C ASP A 22 5.41 -7.65 0.79
N VAL A 23 4.23 -7.70 0.20
CA VAL A 23 2.92 -7.76 0.89
C VAL A 23 2.73 -9.10 1.58
N GLY A 24 3.40 -10.17 1.10
CA GLY A 24 3.28 -11.53 1.61
C GLY A 24 3.58 -11.66 3.10
N SER A 25 4.67 -11.04 3.57
CA SER A 25 5.07 -11.07 4.98
C SER A 25 4.05 -10.38 5.89
N LEU A 26 3.45 -9.28 5.42
CA LEU A 26 2.44 -8.53 6.18
C LEU A 26 1.13 -9.31 6.28
N LYS A 27 0.73 -9.99 5.21
CA LYS A 27 -0.44 -10.87 5.19
C LYS A 27 -0.26 -12.07 6.12
N TYR A 28 0.94 -12.64 6.18
CA TYR A 28 1.23 -13.77 7.08
C TYR A 28 1.07 -13.38 8.55
N ILE A 29 1.65 -12.25 8.96
CA ILE A 29 1.58 -11.78 10.36
C ILE A 29 0.14 -11.55 10.81
N ALA A 30 -0.71 -11.00 9.95
CA ALA A 30 -2.09 -10.74 10.30
C ALA A 30 -2.97 -12.00 10.35
N LYS A 31 -2.67 -13.01 9.52
CA LYS A 31 -3.39 -14.29 9.50
C LYS A 31 -3.06 -15.23 10.65
N LEU A 32 -2.23 -14.80 11.61
CA LEU A 32 -1.93 -15.59 12.79
C LEU A 32 -3.04 -15.52 13.85
N ASP A 33 -4.05 -14.64 13.68
CA ASP A 33 -5.18 -14.45 14.60
C ASP A 33 -4.75 -14.32 16.07
N VAL A 34 -3.60 -13.66 16.27
CA VAL A 34 -3.04 -13.36 17.59
C VAL A 34 -3.06 -11.86 17.84
N GLU A 35 -3.27 -11.48 19.10
CA GLU A 35 -3.17 -10.09 19.51
C GLU A 35 -1.73 -9.58 19.33
N LEU A 36 -1.57 -8.59 18.45
CA LEU A 36 -0.27 -7.97 18.15
C LEU A 36 0.11 -6.95 19.23
N THR A 37 1.36 -7.03 19.66
CA THR A 37 1.97 -6.02 20.53
C THR A 37 2.12 -4.67 19.83
N THR A 38 2.36 -3.61 20.59
CA THR A 38 2.53 -2.24 20.07
C THR A 38 3.63 -2.15 19.02
N GLU A 39 4.77 -2.81 19.26
CA GLU A 39 5.90 -2.87 18.34
C GLU A 39 5.53 -3.57 17.03
N GLU A 40 4.89 -4.74 17.11
CA GLU A 40 4.51 -5.56 15.95
C GLU A 40 3.49 -4.85 15.06
N ARG A 41 2.50 -4.21 15.69
CA ARG A 41 1.51 -3.37 15.02
C ARG A 41 2.14 -2.16 14.33
N ASN A 42 3.13 -1.53 14.97
CA ASN A 42 3.85 -0.42 14.37
C ASN A 42 4.69 -0.87 13.15
N LEU A 43 5.34 -2.03 13.25
CA LEU A 43 6.05 -2.64 12.12
C LEU A 43 5.11 -2.95 10.96
N LEU A 44 3.93 -3.52 11.22
CA LEU A 44 2.90 -3.77 10.22
C LEU A 44 2.52 -2.48 9.49
N ARG A 45 2.21 -1.42 10.25
CA ARG A 45 1.87 -0.09 9.70
C ARG A 45 2.99 0.47 8.82
N ILE A 46 4.24 0.42 9.28
CA ILE A 46 5.40 0.90 8.53
C ILE A 46 5.57 0.11 7.23
N GLY A 47 5.45 -1.21 7.30
CA GLY A 47 5.53 -2.09 6.12
C GLY A 47 4.47 -1.76 5.08
N CYS A 48 3.20 -1.68 5.48
CA CYS A 48 2.12 -1.30 4.58
C CYS A 48 2.33 0.08 3.95
N LYS A 49 2.78 1.08 4.74
CA LYS A 49 3.08 2.42 4.24
C LYS A 49 4.19 2.41 3.19
N ASN A 50 5.23 1.60 3.39
CA ASN A 50 6.36 1.50 2.46
C ASN A 50 5.97 0.85 1.14
N VAL A 51 5.21 -0.26 1.18
CA VAL A 51 4.73 -0.92 -0.03
C VAL A 51 3.86 0.04 -0.86
N MET A 52 2.88 0.69 -0.22
CA MET A 52 2.05 1.69 -0.90
C MET A 52 2.86 2.87 -1.42
N GLY A 53 3.85 3.32 -0.65
CA GLY A 53 4.76 4.40 -1.03
C GLY A 53 5.52 4.09 -2.32
N ALA A 54 6.09 2.88 -2.41
CA ALA A 54 6.80 2.42 -3.60
C ALA A 54 5.88 2.39 -4.83
N ARG A 55 4.66 1.86 -4.70
CA ARG A 55 3.68 1.80 -5.80
C ARG A 55 3.18 3.18 -6.23
N ARG A 56 2.97 4.09 -5.28
CA ARG A 56 2.65 5.49 -5.58
C ARG A 56 3.77 6.19 -6.33
N GLU A 57 5.01 5.92 -5.98
CA GLU A 57 6.16 6.49 -6.68
C GLU A 57 6.24 5.96 -8.11
N SER A 58 6.08 4.64 -8.31
CA SER A 58 5.99 4.06 -9.65
C SER A 58 4.90 4.71 -10.50
N TRP A 59 3.72 4.96 -9.92
CA TRP A 59 2.62 5.62 -10.62
C TRP A 59 2.95 7.06 -11.03
N ARG A 60 3.66 7.82 -10.18
CA ARG A 60 4.13 9.19 -10.52
C ARG A 60 5.16 9.17 -11.65
N THR A 61 6.15 8.29 -11.55
CA THR A 61 7.17 8.13 -12.60
C THR A 61 6.53 7.79 -13.93
N LEU A 62 5.61 6.82 -13.97
CA LEU A 62 4.89 6.44 -15.19
C LEU A 62 4.08 7.62 -15.77
N SER A 63 3.40 8.38 -14.91
CA SER A 63 2.62 9.56 -15.35
C SER A 63 3.52 10.63 -15.98
N SER A 64 4.71 10.86 -15.43
CA SER A 64 5.68 11.82 -15.99
C SER A 64 6.27 11.34 -17.32
N ILE A 65 6.53 10.04 -17.46
CA ILE A 65 7.01 9.46 -18.73
C ILE A 65 5.90 9.54 -19.79
N GLU A 66 4.64 9.26 -19.43
CA GLU A 66 3.48 9.38 -20.32
C GLU A 66 3.37 10.80 -20.90
N GLU A 67 3.48 11.83 -20.05
CA GLU A 67 3.43 13.22 -20.49
C GLU A 67 4.59 13.57 -21.43
N ARG A 68 5.80 13.09 -21.13
CA ARG A 68 6.98 13.33 -21.96
C ARG A 68 6.89 12.66 -23.33
N GLU A 69 6.39 11.43 -23.40
CA GLU A 69 6.24 10.74 -24.69
C GLU A 69 5.12 11.33 -25.54
N ARG A 70 4.02 11.77 -24.92
CA ARG A 70 2.96 12.51 -25.62
C ARG A 70 3.47 13.85 -26.16
N ALA A 71 4.30 14.58 -25.40
CA ALA A 71 4.90 15.83 -25.86
C ALA A 71 5.83 15.67 -27.07
N LYS A 72 6.42 14.48 -27.28
CA LYS A 72 7.23 14.14 -28.45
C LYS A 72 6.41 13.69 -29.66
N GLY A 73 5.09 13.52 -29.51
CA GLY A 73 4.21 12.95 -30.55
C GLY A 73 4.21 11.42 -30.63
N ASN A 74 4.82 10.73 -29.66
CA ASN A 74 4.92 9.26 -29.63
C ASN A 74 3.63 8.62 -29.05
N GLU A 75 2.51 8.77 -29.75
CA GLU A 75 1.18 8.30 -29.29
C GLU A 75 1.13 6.78 -29.02
N GLY A 76 1.91 5.98 -29.75
CA GLY A 76 1.97 4.52 -29.56
C GLY A 76 2.56 4.12 -28.20
N ASP A 77 3.68 4.74 -27.82
CA ASP A 77 4.33 4.46 -26.54
C ASP A 77 3.59 5.12 -25.38
N ALA A 78 2.99 6.30 -25.59
CA ALA A 78 2.11 6.93 -24.61
C ALA A 78 0.93 6.01 -24.22
N LYS A 79 0.27 5.36 -25.20
CA LYS A 79 -0.81 4.39 -24.93
C LYS A 79 -0.31 3.15 -24.16
N ARG A 80 0.87 2.63 -24.49
CA ARG A 80 1.47 1.51 -23.73
C ARG A 80 1.71 1.90 -22.28
N ILE A 81 2.28 3.08 -22.04
CA ILE A 81 2.56 3.59 -20.69
C ILE A 81 1.25 3.81 -19.92
N GLU A 82 0.20 4.31 -20.58
CA GLU A 82 -1.13 4.47 -19.97
C GLU A 82 -1.68 3.13 -19.45
N GLU A 83 -1.56 2.06 -20.24
CA GLU A 83 -2.02 0.72 -19.84
C GLU A 83 -1.24 0.19 -18.62
N TYR A 84 0.08 0.37 -18.60
CA TYR A 84 0.91 0.04 -17.43
C TYR A 84 0.51 0.87 -16.21
N ARG A 85 0.23 2.17 -16.38
CA ARG A 85 -0.22 3.05 -15.30
C ARG A 85 -1.56 2.58 -14.72
N ARG A 86 -2.50 2.11 -15.55
CA ARG A 86 -3.77 1.52 -15.09
C ARG A 86 -3.57 0.24 -14.29
N LYS A 87 -2.62 -0.62 -14.69
CA LYS A 87 -2.28 -1.82 -13.90
C LYS A 87 -1.79 -1.43 -12.50
N VAL A 88 -0.89 -0.45 -12.40
CA VAL A 88 -0.42 0.05 -11.10
C VAL A 88 -1.54 0.70 -10.27
N GLU A 89 -2.48 1.42 -10.89
CA GLU A 89 -3.66 1.97 -10.21
C GLU A 89 -4.56 0.87 -9.63
N SER A 90 -4.76 -0.21 -10.38
CA SER A 90 -5.52 -1.39 -9.94
C SER A 90 -4.81 -2.12 -8.79
N GLU A 91 -3.50 -2.35 -8.89
CA GLU A 91 -2.70 -2.94 -7.81
C GLU A 91 -2.78 -2.11 -6.52
N LEU A 92 -2.65 -0.78 -6.62
CA LEU A 92 -2.76 0.11 -5.46
C LEU A 92 -4.12 -0.03 -4.78
N THR A 93 -5.20 -0.09 -5.57
CA THR A 93 -6.56 -0.24 -5.04
C THR A 93 -6.74 -1.61 -4.39
N SER A 94 -6.25 -2.68 -5.04
CA SER A 94 -6.29 -4.04 -4.50
C SER A 94 -5.53 -4.14 -3.18
N ILE A 95 -4.31 -3.60 -3.10
CA ILE A 95 -3.52 -3.62 -1.86
C ILE A 95 -4.25 -2.89 -0.72
N CYS A 96 -4.89 -1.75 -1.01
CA CYS A 96 -5.67 -1.04 0.00
C CYS A 96 -6.86 -1.89 0.49
N ASN A 97 -7.60 -2.51 -0.42
CA ASN A 97 -8.73 -3.37 -0.09
C ASN A 97 -8.29 -4.61 0.70
N ASP A 98 -7.20 -5.25 0.29
CA ASP A 98 -6.62 -6.40 1.00
C ASP A 98 -6.25 -6.05 2.45
N ILE A 99 -5.66 -4.87 2.67
CA ILE A 99 -5.31 -4.42 4.02
C ILE A 99 -6.58 -4.12 4.84
N ILE A 100 -7.60 -3.52 4.22
CA ILE A 100 -8.88 -3.24 4.91
C ILE A 100 -9.56 -4.55 5.33
N GLN A 101 -9.64 -5.54 4.43
CA GLN A 101 -10.19 -6.86 4.73
C GLN A 101 -9.40 -7.55 5.84
N LEU A 102 -8.08 -7.50 5.77
CA LEU A 102 -7.21 -8.06 6.80
C LEU A 102 -7.41 -7.41 8.18
N ILE A 103 -7.70 -6.11 8.22
CA ILE A 103 -8.07 -5.43 9.46
C ILE A 103 -9.42 -5.95 9.99
N ASP A 104 -10.42 -6.04 9.12
CA ASP A 104 -11.79 -6.41 9.49
C ASP A 104 -11.93 -7.88 9.88
N ASP A 105 -11.26 -8.79 9.18
CA ASP A 105 -11.44 -10.24 9.33
C ASP A 105 -10.53 -10.84 10.40
N HIS A 106 -9.32 -10.28 10.60
CA HIS A 106 -8.30 -10.87 11.47
C HIS A 106 -7.93 -9.96 12.65
N LEU A 107 -7.59 -8.69 12.38
CA LEU A 107 -6.99 -7.83 13.42
C LEU A 107 -8.00 -7.24 14.42
N LEU A 108 -9.20 -6.87 13.96
CA LEU A 108 -10.27 -6.37 14.84
C LEU A 108 -10.85 -7.49 15.72
N PRO A 109 -11.17 -8.69 15.20
CA PRO A 109 -11.70 -9.78 16.03
C PRO A 109 -10.68 -10.33 17.02
N SER A 110 -9.39 -10.31 16.68
CA SER A 110 -8.32 -10.83 17.54
C SER A 110 -7.88 -9.87 18.66
N THR A 111 -8.38 -8.63 18.69
CA THR A 111 -7.98 -7.65 19.70
C THR A 111 -9.08 -7.42 20.72
N SER A 112 -8.70 -7.44 22.00
CA SER A 112 -9.62 -7.20 23.12
C SER A 112 -9.43 -5.82 23.76
N LEU A 113 -8.30 -5.17 23.45
CA LEU A 113 -7.89 -3.89 24.00
C LEU A 113 -8.50 -2.70 23.24
N CYS A 114 -9.10 -1.76 23.98
CA CYS A 114 -9.70 -0.54 23.42
C CYS A 114 -8.69 0.29 22.60
N GLU A 115 -7.46 0.46 23.08
CA GLU A 115 -6.40 1.20 22.38
C GLU A 115 -6.06 0.55 21.02
N SER A 116 -6.04 -0.78 21.00
CA SER A 116 -5.77 -1.55 19.80
C SER A 116 -6.87 -1.38 18.74
N CYS A 117 -8.13 -1.42 19.16
CA CYS A 117 -9.29 -1.17 18.30
C CYS A 117 -9.22 0.22 17.67
N VAL A 118 -8.96 1.26 18.48
CA VAL A 118 -8.85 2.65 18.00
C VAL A 118 -7.74 2.78 16.96
N PHE A 119 -6.59 2.13 17.20
CA PHE A 119 -5.50 2.13 16.23
C PHE A 119 -5.91 1.51 14.89
N TYR A 120 -6.56 0.33 14.91
CA TYR A 120 -6.95 -0.36 13.69
C TYR A 120 -8.04 0.38 12.92
N HIS A 121 -9.03 0.97 13.60
CA HIS A 121 -10.03 1.84 12.97
C HIS A 121 -9.40 3.08 12.32
N ARG A 122 -8.44 3.72 13.00
CA ARG A 122 -7.69 4.83 12.40
C ARG A 122 -6.91 4.37 11.16
N MET A 123 -6.23 3.23 11.25
CA MET A 123 -5.47 2.66 10.14
C MET A 123 -6.36 2.37 8.93
N LYS A 124 -7.55 1.79 9.15
CA LYS A 124 -8.57 1.55 8.13
C LYS A 124 -8.97 2.85 7.40
N GLY A 125 -9.23 3.92 8.16
CA GLY A 125 -9.55 5.24 7.60
C GLY A 125 -8.46 5.80 6.68
N ASP A 126 -7.19 5.65 7.08
CA ASP A 126 -6.05 6.09 6.27
C ASP A 126 -6.00 5.37 4.91
N TYR A 127 -6.29 4.06 4.86
CA TYR A 127 -6.31 3.30 3.60
C TYR A 127 -7.49 3.67 2.69
N PHE A 128 -8.68 3.95 3.25
CA PHE A 128 -9.79 4.49 2.46
C PHE A 128 -9.45 5.86 1.86
N GLN A 129 -8.81 6.73 2.64
CA GLN A 129 -8.36 8.03 2.16
C GLN A 129 -7.31 7.88 1.04
N VAL A 130 -6.37 6.95 1.20
CA VAL A 130 -5.35 6.63 0.19
C VAL A 130 -6.00 6.16 -1.11
N SER A 131 -6.93 5.22 -1.06
CA SER A 131 -7.65 4.69 -2.22
C SER A 131 -8.44 5.78 -2.94
N SER A 132 -9.26 6.54 -2.21
CA SER A 132 -10.06 7.64 -2.80
C SER A 132 -9.19 8.74 -3.42
N ARG A 133 -8.03 9.04 -2.82
CA ARG A 133 -7.10 10.04 -3.35
C ARG A 133 -6.44 9.56 -4.64
N THR A 134 -6.04 8.29 -4.71
CA THR A 134 -5.47 7.69 -5.92
C THR A 134 -6.47 7.74 -7.08
N GLN A 135 -7.73 7.32 -6.85
CA GLN A 135 -8.79 7.36 -7.87
C GLN A 135 -9.11 8.78 -8.34
N ARG A 136 -9.16 9.76 -7.42
CA ARG A 136 -9.39 11.17 -7.76
C ARG A 136 -8.25 11.73 -8.62
N LEU A 137 -7.00 11.45 -8.26
CA LEU A 137 -5.84 11.88 -9.03
C LEU A 137 -5.85 11.26 -10.42
N ALA A 138 -6.04 9.94 -10.52
CA ALA A 138 -6.09 9.25 -11.82
C ALA A 138 -7.20 9.80 -12.73
N SER A 139 -8.39 10.05 -12.17
CA SER A 139 -9.51 10.63 -12.91
C SER A 139 -9.24 12.07 -13.35
N ARG A 140 -8.56 12.87 -12.51
CA ARG A 140 -8.12 14.22 -12.89
C ARG A 140 -7.10 14.17 -14.03
N TRP A 141 -6.12 13.27 -13.96
CA TRP A 141 -5.12 13.09 -15.02
C TRP A 141 -5.74 12.69 -16.35
N ARG A 142 -6.69 11.73 -16.36
CA ARG A 142 -7.44 11.36 -17.57
C ARG A 142 -8.12 12.57 -18.24
N ARG A 143 -8.74 13.45 -17.45
CA ARG A 143 -9.37 14.68 -17.96
C ARG A 143 -8.38 15.70 -18.52
N LEU A 144 -7.18 15.79 -17.95
CA LEU A 144 -6.15 16.69 -18.45
C LEU A 144 -5.61 16.23 -19.82
N LEU A 145 -5.49 14.91 -20.01
CA LEU A 145 -5.03 14.32 -21.27
C LEU A 145 -6.05 14.46 -22.41
N GLN A 146 -7.35 14.49 -22.13
CA GLN A 146 -8.40 14.72 -23.14
C GLN A 146 -8.55 16.19 -23.57
N ARG A 147 -7.88 17.13 -22.88
CA ARG A 147 -7.96 18.58 -23.14
C ARG A 147 -6.75 19.16 -23.86
N ARG A 148 -5.75 18.33 -24.19
CA ARG A 148 -4.58 18.68 -24.99
C ARG A 148 -4.64 17.90 -26.30
#